data_AF-Q063V5-F1
#
_entry.id   AF-Q063V5-F1
#
_cell.length_a   1.000
_cell.length_b   1.000
_cell.length_c   1.000
_cell.angle_alpha   90.00
_cell.angle_beta   90.00
_cell.angle_gamma   90.00
#
_symmetry.space_group_name_H-M   'P 1'
#
loop_
_entity.id
_entity.type
_entity.pdbx_description
1 polymer ?
#
loop_
_entity_poly.entity_id
_entity_poly.type
_entity_poly.pdbx_seq_one_letter_code
_entity_poly.pdbx_strand_id
1 'polypeptide(L)'
;MEKGFKVWRLRSVVPVGLITAGLITASAVIGLPGRTEQNALSPAVQRRVATVILAQRIRAYAAMAQAHSLCLVQKGSLRPPQAVQALKITLQDLGIDPAVLTNPLVEAVSPRFQALLDADCSLDPQHEEAAHALLRHEL
;
A
#
# COMPACT_ATOMS: atom_id res chain seq x y z
N MET A 1 31.45 -46.35 9.77
CA MET A 1 30.62 -47.52 10.12
C MET A 1 29.23 -47.04 10.50
N GLU A 2 28.25 -47.47 9.70
CA GLU A 2 26.84 -47.79 10.05
C GLU A 2 25.92 -46.71 10.64
N LYS A 3 24.92 -46.26 9.86
CA LYS A 3 23.48 -46.65 9.88
C LYS A 3 22.72 -46.01 11.08
N GLY A 4 21.59 -45.34 10.92
CA GLY A 4 20.70 -45.20 9.78
C GLY A 4 19.50 -44.31 10.12
N PHE A 5 18.88 -43.83 9.05
CA PHE A 5 17.58 -43.16 8.99
C PHE A 5 16.50 -43.95 9.75
N LYS A 6 15.76 -43.29 10.67
CA LYS A 6 14.51 -43.82 11.23
C LYS A 6 13.32 -43.03 10.71
N VAL A 7 12.79 -43.52 9.59
CA VAL A 7 11.43 -43.29 9.11
C VAL A 7 10.46 -43.89 10.13
N TRP A 8 9.53 -43.08 10.65
CA TRP A 8 8.38 -43.60 11.39
C TRP A 8 7.11 -43.35 10.58
N ARG A 9 6.65 -44.42 9.92
CA ARG A 9 5.34 -44.50 9.27
C ARG A 9 4.25 -44.80 10.30
N LEU A 10 3.15 -44.09 10.13
CA LEU A 10 1.74 -44.49 10.28
C LEU A 10 1.41 -45.69 11.19
N ARG A 11 0.59 -45.42 12.20
CA ARG A 11 -0.44 -46.36 12.64
C ARG A 11 -1.82 -45.71 12.48
N SER A 12 -2.53 -46.22 11.48
CA SER A 12 -3.97 -46.08 11.30
C SER A 12 -4.71 -46.58 12.52
N VAL A 13 -5.72 -45.82 12.97
CA VAL A 13 -6.84 -46.36 13.73
C VAL A 13 -8.11 -45.82 13.08
N VAL A 14 -8.83 -46.73 12.42
CA VAL A 14 -10.18 -46.51 11.89
C VAL A 14 -11.14 -47.12 12.91
N PRO A 15 -12.20 -46.43 13.35
CA PRO A 15 -13.42 -47.09 13.75
C PRO A 15 -14.41 -47.02 12.59
N VAL A 16 -14.63 -48.20 12.02
CA VAL A 16 -15.79 -48.54 11.19
C VAL A 16 -17.01 -48.40 12.09
N GLY A 17 -17.97 -47.55 11.73
CA GLY A 17 -19.17 -47.33 12.52
C GLY A 17 -20.29 -46.71 11.70
N LEU A 18 -21.09 -47.61 11.11
CA LEU A 18 -22.49 -47.46 10.74
C LEU A 18 -22.93 -46.38 9.72
N ILE A 19 -23.36 -46.92 8.58
CA ILE A 19 -24.23 -46.33 7.57
C ILE A 19 -25.61 -46.09 8.19
N THR A 20 -26.07 -44.84 8.18
CA THR A 20 -27.50 -44.51 8.07
C THR A 20 -27.69 -43.56 6.91
N ALA A 21 -28.25 -44.10 5.83
CA ALA A 21 -28.81 -43.35 4.72
C ALA A 21 -29.95 -42.46 5.21
N GLY A 22 -30.05 -41.24 4.69
CA GLY A 22 -31.27 -40.46 4.83
C GLY A 22 -31.09 -38.96 4.68
N LEU A 23 -31.59 -38.44 3.56
CA LEU A 23 -32.02 -37.06 3.32
C LEU A 23 -30.93 -36.00 3.14
N ILE A 24 -30.57 -35.84 1.86
CA ILE A 24 -30.24 -34.55 1.28
C ILE A 24 -31.45 -33.63 1.46
N THR A 25 -31.45 -32.78 2.48
CA THR A 25 -32.25 -31.56 2.47
C THR A 25 -31.31 -30.43 2.05
N ALA A 26 -31.44 -30.04 0.78
CA ALA A 26 -30.94 -28.78 0.27
C ALA A 26 -31.53 -27.66 1.13
N SER A 27 -30.76 -27.16 2.08
CA SER A 27 -31.08 -25.90 2.75
C SER A 27 -30.97 -24.81 1.70
N ALA A 28 -32.12 -24.48 1.13
CA ALA A 28 -32.34 -23.30 0.33
C ALA A 28 -31.63 -22.12 1.01
N VAL A 29 -30.67 -21.53 0.30
CA VAL A 29 -30.21 -20.18 0.60
C VAL A 29 -31.42 -19.30 0.33
N ILE A 30 -32.25 -19.12 1.35
CA ILE A 30 -33.29 -18.09 1.37
C ILE A 30 -32.49 -16.79 1.33
N GLY A 31 -32.34 -16.26 0.12
CA GLY A 31 -31.88 -14.90 -0.09
C GLY A 31 -32.82 -13.99 0.68
N LEU A 32 -32.35 -13.47 1.81
CA LEU A 32 -32.93 -12.29 2.41
C LEU A 32 -32.76 -11.15 1.39
N PRO A 33 -33.84 -10.55 0.84
CA PRO A 33 -33.73 -9.30 0.12
C PRO A 33 -33.75 -8.20 1.17
N GLY A 34 -32.60 -7.96 1.80
CA GLY A 34 -32.51 -7.01 2.90
C GLY A 34 -31.12 -6.44 3.04
N ARG A 35 -30.89 -5.28 2.39
CA ARG A 35 -29.63 -4.50 2.26
C ARG A 35 -28.63 -5.17 1.31
N THR A 36 -28.22 -4.57 0.19
CA THR A 36 -27.69 -3.21 0.04
C THR A 36 -27.85 -2.71 -1.41
N GLU A 37 -28.88 -1.94 -1.72
CA GLU A 37 -28.78 -0.96 -2.82
C GLU A 37 -28.34 0.38 -2.22
N GLN A 38 -27.17 0.37 -1.57
CA GLN A 38 -26.40 1.60 -1.41
C GLN A 38 -25.78 1.87 -2.77
N ASN A 39 -26.49 2.59 -3.64
CA ASN A 39 -26.01 3.22 -4.88
C ASN A 39 -24.61 2.76 -5.30
N ALA A 40 -24.48 1.50 -5.74
CA ALA A 40 -23.19 0.97 -6.12
C ALA A 40 -22.79 1.77 -7.37
N LEU A 41 -21.75 2.60 -7.23
CA LEU A 41 -21.26 3.44 -8.33
C LEU A 41 -21.09 2.57 -9.56
N SER A 42 -21.48 3.09 -10.73
CA SER A 42 -21.33 2.33 -11.97
C SER A 42 -19.86 1.91 -12.15
N PRO A 43 -19.57 0.75 -12.77
CA PRO A 43 -18.18 0.28 -12.95
C PRO A 43 -17.28 1.32 -13.64
N ALA A 44 -17.84 2.15 -14.52
CA ALA A 44 -17.13 3.25 -15.15
C ALA A 44 -16.70 4.34 -14.14
N VAL A 45 -17.59 4.72 -13.22
CA VAL A 45 -17.30 5.69 -12.17
C VAL A 45 -16.28 5.13 -11.18
N GLN A 46 -16.39 3.86 -10.80
CA GLN A 46 -15.42 3.20 -9.92
C GLN A 46 -14.01 3.21 -10.52
N ARG A 47 -13.86 2.87 -11.81
CA ARG A 47 -12.56 2.94 -12.50
C ARG A 47 -11.98 4.35 -12.50
N ARG A 48 -12.82 5.36 -12.77
CA ARG A 48 -12.38 6.77 -12.76
C ARG A 48 -11.88 7.19 -11.39
N VAL A 49 -12.62 6.85 -10.33
CA VAL A 49 -12.22 7.13 -8.94
C VAL A 49 -10.89 6.41 -8.61
N ALA A 50 -10.74 5.15 -9.01
CA ALA A 50 -9.51 4.41 -8.82
C ALA A 50 -8.30 5.07 -9.50
N THR A 51 -8.45 5.58 -10.72
CA THR A 51 -7.40 6.34 -11.43
C THR A 51 -7.03 7.63 -10.69
N VAL A 52 -8.02 8.35 -10.15
CA VAL A 52 -7.77 9.59 -9.38
C VAL A 52 -7.00 9.28 -8.09
N ILE A 53 -7.44 8.26 -7.34
CA ILE A 53 -6.76 7.81 -6.13
C ILE A 53 -5.33 7.37 -6.43
N LEU A 54 -5.11 6.65 -7.53
CA LEU A 54 -3.77 6.25 -7.95
C LEU A 54 -2.90 7.47 -8.25
N ALA A 55 -3.41 8.43 -9.03
CA ALA A 55 -2.68 9.65 -9.35
C ALA A 55 -2.36 10.50 -8.12
N GLN A 56 -3.27 10.55 -7.14
CA GLN A 56 -3.06 11.21 -5.85
C GLN A 56 -1.96 10.52 -5.04
N ARG A 57 -1.98 9.18 -4.96
CA ARG A 57 -0.94 8.38 -4.28
C ARG A 57 0.44 8.55 -4.91
N ILE A 58 0.51 8.61 -6.25
CA ILE A 58 1.77 8.85 -6.96
C ILE A 58 2.32 10.23 -6.62
N ARG A 59 1.48 11.28 -6.65
CA ARG A 59 1.88 12.64 -6.27
C ARG A 59 2.32 12.74 -4.81
N ALA A 60 1.58 12.07 -3.91
CA ALA A 60 1.92 11.95 -2.50
C ALA A 60 3.29 11.32 -2.26
N TYR A 61 3.52 10.17 -2.89
CA TYR A 61 4.81 9.50 -2.82
C TYR A 61 5.94 10.39 -3.34
N ALA A 62 5.75 10.99 -4.52
CA ALA A 62 6.75 11.88 -5.11
C ALA A 62 7.07 13.08 -4.21
N ALA A 63 6.06 13.70 -3.61
CA ALA A 63 6.24 14.84 -2.71
C ALA A 63 7.00 14.45 -1.44
N MET A 64 6.68 13.31 -0.82
CA MET A 64 7.41 12.81 0.35
C MET A 64 8.85 12.41 0.00
N ALA A 65 9.07 11.75 -1.14
CA ALA A 65 10.41 11.35 -1.58
C ALA A 65 11.28 12.58 -1.92
N GLN A 66 10.68 13.62 -2.49
CA GLN A 66 11.33 14.91 -2.71
C GLN A 66 11.65 15.61 -1.39
N ALA A 67 10.72 15.63 -0.44
CA ALA A 67 10.95 16.18 0.91
C ALA A 67 12.12 15.51 1.62
N HIS A 68 12.17 14.17 1.59
CA HIS A 68 13.27 13.38 2.14
C HIS A 68 14.61 13.74 1.49
N SER A 69 14.64 13.80 0.15
CA SER A 69 15.84 14.17 -0.61
C SER A 69 16.32 15.59 -0.27
N LEU A 70 15.41 16.54 -0.11
CA LEU A 70 15.73 17.92 0.29
C LEU A 70 16.27 17.99 1.71
N CYS A 71 15.73 17.20 2.64
CA CYS A 71 16.24 17.11 4.01
C CYS A 71 17.68 16.57 4.02
N LEU A 72 17.97 15.51 3.27
CA LEU A 72 19.33 14.95 3.16
C LEU A 72 20.34 15.96 2.59
N VAL A 73 19.91 16.80 1.64
CA VAL A 73 20.73 17.89 1.11
C VAL A 73 20.99 18.95 2.17
N GLN A 74 19.95 19.35 2.90
CA GLN A 74 20.07 20.36 3.97
C GLN A 74 20.98 19.88 5.11
N LYS A 75 20.96 18.59 5.43
CA LYS A 75 21.84 17.96 6.42
C LYS A 75 23.27 17.74 5.92
N GLY A 76 23.53 17.97 4.62
CA GLY A 76 24.84 17.77 4.01
C GLY A 76 25.17 16.30 3.69
N SER A 77 24.23 15.38 3.86
CA SER A 77 24.40 13.95 3.55
C SER A 77 24.45 13.69 2.05
N LEU A 78 23.79 14.53 1.24
CA LEU A 78 23.81 14.46 -0.21
C LEU A 78 24.10 15.82 -0.82
N ARG A 79 24.79 15.85 -1.97
CA ARG A 79 24.87 17.06 -2.78
C ARG A 79 23.58 17.24 -3.59
N PRO A 80 23.13 18.48 -3.86
CA PRO A 80 21.91 18.73 -4.62
C PRO A 80 21.76 17.92 -5.93
N PRO A 81 22.77 17.86 -6.83
CA PRO A 81 22.63 17.09 -8.06
C PRO A 81 22.55 15.57 -7.82
N GLN A 82 23.17 15.07 -6.74
CA GLN A 82 23.10 13.65 -6.37
C GLN A 82 21.71 13.29 -5.84
N ALA A 83 21.13 14.13 -4.99
CA ALA A 83 19.79 13.94 -4.45
C ALA A 83 18.73 13.93 -5.56
N VAL A 84 18.80 14.88 -6.50
CA VAL A 84 17.90 14.91 -7.67
C VAL A 84 18.04 13.65 -8.52
N GLN A 85 19.28 13.21 -8.80
CA GLN A 85 19.49 12.02 -9.62
C GLN A 85 19.01 10.74 -8.92
N ALA A 86 19.30 10.57 -7.63
CA ALA A 86 18.87 9.42 -6.84
C ALA A 86 17.34 9.33 -6.77
N LEU A 87 16.67 10.47 -6.58
CA LEU A 87 15.21 10.54 -6.57
C LEU A 87 14.61 10.14 -7.93
N LYS A 88 15.17 10.65 -9.04
CA LYS A 88 14.72 10.27 -10.38
C LYS A 88 14.85 8.78 -10.64
N ILE A 89 15.96 8.16 -10.26
CA ILE A 89 16.19 6.71 -10.38
C ILE A 89 15.14 5.96 -9.55
N THR A 90 14.94 6.35 -8.29
CA THR A 90 13.97 5.70 -7.39
C THR A 90 12.55 5.75 -7.96
N LEU A 91 12.14 6.87 -8.56
CA LEU A 91 10.83 6.99 -9.20
C LEU A 91 10.71 6.05 -10.41
N GLN A 92 11.75 5.99 -11.25
CA GLN A 92 11.78 5.11 -12.42
C GLN A 92 11.72 3.63 -12.03
N ASP A 93 12.43 3.22 -10.97
CA ASP A 93 12.42 1.85 -10.45
C ASP A 93 11.02 1.44 -9.95
N LEU A 94 10.22 2.41 -9.49
CA LEU A 94 8.82 2.22 -9.07
C LEU A 94 7.82 2.36 -10.22
N GLY A 95 8.29 2.57 -11.46
CA GLY A 95 7.43 2.79 -12.63
C GLY A 95 6.72 4.14 -12.64
N ILE A 96 7.21 5.11 -11.87
CA ILE A 96 6.69 6.47 -11.82
C ILE A 96 7.54 7.36 -12.72
N ASP A 97 6.90 8.06 -13.66
CA ASP A 97 7.59 9.04 -14.50
C ASP A 97 8.16 10.18 -13.64
N PRO A 98 9.48 10.47 -13.68
CA PRO A 98 10.07 11.57 -12.94
C PRO A 98 9.49 12.95 -13.24
N ALA A 99 8.79 13.12 -14.36
CA ALA A 99 8.02 14.33 -14.67
C ALA A 99 6.95 14.66 -13.61
N VAL A 100 6.57 13.69 -12.76
CA VAL A 100 5.70 13.95 -11.60
C VAL A 100 6.30 14.99 -10.64
N LEU A 101 7.64 15.11 -10.58
CA LEU A 101 8.32 16.07 -9.70
C LEU A 101 8.10 17.52 -10.13
N THR A 102 7.81 17.76 -11.41
CA THR A 102 7.46 19.09 -11.94
C THR A 102 5.96 19.35 -11.89
N ASN A 103 5.19 18.49 -11.22
CA ASN A 103 3.78 18.74 -10.97
C ASN A 103 3.65 19.89 -9.95
N PRO A 104 2.87 20.96 -10.23
CA PRO A 104 2.77 22.10 -9.33
C PRO A 104 2.33 21.76 -7.90
N LEU A 105 1.49 20.73 -7.74
CA LEU A 105 1.06 20.28 -6.41
C LEU A 105 2.20 19.58 -5.66
N VAL A 106 3.02 18.80 -6.36
CA VAL A 106 4.18 18.14 -5.77
C VAL A 106 5.21 19.18 -5.36
N GLU A 107 5.53 20.15 -6.22
CA GLU A 107 6.45 21.24 -5.91
C GLU A 107 6.00 22.08 -4.72
N ALA A 108 4.70 22.39 -4.63
CA ALA A 108 4.14 23.19 -3.54
C ALA A 108 4.07 22.44 -2.20
N VAL A 109 3.79 21.12 -2.22
CA VAL A 109 3.57 20.34 -1.00
C VAL A 109 4.86 19.71 -0.46
N SER A 110 5.87 19.46 -1.29
CA SER A 110 7.14 18.85 -0.84
C SER A 110 7.83 19.59 0.31
N PRO A 111 7.97 20.94 0.31
CA PRO A 111 8.55 21.67 1.43
C PRO A 111 7.72 21.57 2.71
N ARG A 112 6.39 21.41 2.59
CA ARG A 112 5.50 21.22 3.74
C ARG A 112 5.71 19.86 4.36
N PHE A 113 5.90 18.81 3.56
CA PHE A 113 6.31 17.49 4.08
C PHE A 113 7.69 17.54 4.72
N GLN A 114 8.63 18.31 4.17
CA GLN A 114 9.98 18.44 4.72
C GLN A 114 9.96 18.98 6.16
N ALA A 115 9.05 19.92 6.46
CA ALA A 115 8.88 20.47 7.80
C ALA A 115 8.32 19.46 8.83
N LEU A 116 7.78 18.33 8.37
CA LEU A 116 7.26 17.25 9.20
C LEU A 116 8.29 16.14 9.42
N LEU A 117 9.48 16.25 8.81
CA LEU A 117 10.55 15.27 8.95
C LEU A 117 11.38 15.54 10.21
N ASP A 118 11.87 14.47 10.82
CA ASP A 118 12.75 14.50 11.99
C ASP A 118 14.22 14.75 11.61
N ALA A 119 15.12 14.60 12.60
CA ALA A 119 16.55 14.78 12.41
C ALA A 119 17.17 13.78 11.43
N ASP A 120 16.58 12.59 11.30
CA ASP A 120 17.01 11.50 10.43
C ASP A 120 16.32 11.55 9.05
N CYS A 121 15.62 12.67 8.76
CA CYS A 121 14.86 12.88 7.53
C CYS A 121 13.74 11.86 7.33
N SER A 122 13.25 11.24 8.40
CA SER A 122 12.09 10.35 8.39
C SER A 122 10.85 11.09 8.86
N LEU A 123 9.66 10.62 8.50
CA LEU A 123 8.42 11.23 8.99
C LEU A 123 8.37 11.10 10.52
N ASP A 124 8.33 12.23 11.23
CA ASP A 124 8.21 12.23 12.68
C ASP A 124 6.86 11.61 13.06
N PRO A 125 6.82 10.58 13.93
CA PRO A 125 5.56 10.00 14.42
C PRO A 125 4.61 11.02 15.03
N GLN A 126 5.11 12.12 15.61
CA GLN A 126 4.27 13.20 16.14
C GLN A 126 3.54 13.99 15.06
N HIS A 127 4.03 13.93 13.81
CA HIS A 127 3.50 14.65 12.66
C HIS A 127 2.72 13.77 11.68
N GLU A 128 2.44 12.52 12.03
CA GLU A 128 1.73 11.57 11.15
C GLU A 128 0.34 12.08 10.75
N GLU A 129 -0.43 12.64 11.69
CA GLU A 129 -1.74 13.25 11.39
C GLU A 129 -1.62 14.46 10.45
N ALA A 130 -0.60 15.30 10.65
CA ALA A 130 -0.36 16.45 9.79
C ALA A 130 0.02 16.01 8.36
N ALA A 131 0.83 14.96 8.24
CA ALA A 131 1.15 14.35 6.95
C ALA A 131 -0.11 13.78 6.27
N HIS A 132 -0.98 13.09 7.01
CA HIS A 132 -2.26 12.61 6.48
C HIS A 132 -3.22 13.74 6.09
N ALA A 133 -3.16 14.89 6.75
CA ALA A 133 -3.95 16.07 6.35
C ALA A 133 -3.46 16.63 5.01
N LEU A 134 -2.14 16.75 4.81
CA LEU A 134 -1.57 17.16 3.52
C LEU A 134 -1.97 16.21 2.40
N LEU A 135 -1.91 14.90 2.65
CA LEU A 135 -2.31 13.88 1.67
C LEU A 135 -3.78 13.99 1.25
N ARG A 136 -4.68 14.30 2.19
CA ARG A 136 -6.13 14.34 1.95
C ARG A 136 -6.61 15.62 1.28
N HIS A 137 -5.95 16.74 1.54
CA HIS A 137 -6.48 18.05 1.18
C HIS A 137 -5.69 18.77 0.07
N GLU A 138 -4.43 18.39 -0.17
CA GLU A 138 -3.52 19.17 -1.03
C GLU A 138 -3.09 18.42 -2.30
N LEU A 139 -3.38 17.12 -2.39
CA LEU A 139 -2.99 16.22 -3.49
C LEU A 139 -4.19 15.43 -3.98
#